data_AF-A0A945SIV5-F1
#
_entry.id   AF-A0A945SIV5-F1
#
_cell.length_a   1.000
_cell.length_b   1.000
_cell.length_c   1.000
_cell.angle_alpha   90.00
_cell.angle_beta   90.00
_cell.angle_gamma   90.00
#
_symmetry.space_group_name_H-M   'P 1'
#
loop_
_entity.id
_entity.type
_entity.pdbx_description
1 polymer ?
#
loop_
_entity_poly.entity_id
_entity_poly.type
_entity_poly.pdbx_seq_one_letter_code
_entity_poly.pdbx_strand_id
1 'polypeptide(L)' 'MKIKIPKLFKKRATKKKATTRKKSTTTSSSTGRKADGTLKKGYRYGKGGRVVKAKAKR' A
#
# COMPACT_ATOMS: atom_id res chain seq x y z
N MET A 1 1.56 49.20 -41.88
CA MET A 1 2.27 48.11 -41.17
C MET A 1 1.24 47.23 -40.47
N LYS A 2 1.23 45.91 -40.68
CA LYS A 2 0.16 45.01 -40.21
C LYS A 2 0.75 43.99 -39.23
N ILE A 3 0.39 44.11 -37.95
CA ILE A 3 0.93 43.32 -36.85
C ILE A 3 0.38 41.89 -36.94
N LYS A 4 1.26 40.90 -37.08
CA LYS A 4 0.91 39.46 -37.07
C LYS A 4 0.86 38.97 -35.62
N ILE A 5 -0.33 38.63 -35.13
CA ILE A 5 -0.52 38.02 -33.81
C ILE A 5 -0.13 36.53 -33.90
N PRO A 6 0.74 35.99 -33.02
CA PRO A 6 1.19 34.61 -33.11
C PRO A 6 0.07 33.61 -32.75
N LYS A 7 0.07 32.49 -33.47
CA LYS A 7 -0.90 31.39 -33.33
C LYS A 7 -0.83 30.78 -31.94
N LEU A 8 -1.90 30.98 -31.19
CA LEU A 8 -2.35 30.31 -29.96
C LEU A 8 -1.49 29.12 -29.49
N PHE A 9 -0.85 29.31 -28.35
CA PHE A 9 -0.14 28.31 -27.55
C PHE A 9 -1.05 27.11 -27.23
N LYS A 10 -0.86 25.97 -27.93
CA LYS A 10 -1.54 24.71 -27.61
C LYS A 10 -1.02 24.17 -26.27
N LYS A 11 -1.84 24.20 -25.22
CA LYS A 11 -1.53 23.56 -23.94
C LYS A 11 -1.38 22.04 -24.13
N ARG A 12 -0.21 21.48 -23.79
CA ARG A 12 0.03 20.02 -23.76
C ARG A 12 -0.90 19.37 -22.74
N ALA A 13 -1.64 18.34 -23.16
CA ALA A 13 -2.50 17.56 -22.29
C ALA A 13 -1.67 16.89 -21.17
N THR A 14 -2.02 17.15 -19.93
CA THR A 14 -1.40 16.51 -18.76
C THR A 14 -1.95 15.08 -18.64
N LYS A 15 -1.06 14.09 -18.66
CA LYS A 15 -1.44 12.68 -18.43
C LYS A 15 -2.02 12.58 -17.00
N LYS A 16 -3.27 12.08 -16.88
CA LYS A 16 -3.90 11.83 -15.58
C LYS A 16 -3.04 10.86 -14.76
N LYS A 17 -2.72 11.25 -13.53
CA LYS A 17 -1.95 10.47 -12.55
C LYS A 17 -2.73 9.19 -12.23
N ALA A 18 -2.13 8.02 -12.46
CA ALA A 18 -2.73 6.73 -12.14
C ALA A 18 -2.99 6.67 -10.62
N THR A 19 -4.25 6.72 -10.22
CA THR A 19 -4.68 6.43 -8.84
C THR A 19 -4.71 4.92 -8.68
N THR A 20 -3.60 4.34 -8.24
CA THR A 20 -3.57 2.94 -7.82
C THR A 20 -4.55 2.77 -6.66
N ARG A 21 -5.72 2.19 -6.94
CA ARG A 21 -6.74 1.90 -5.92
C ARG A 21 -6.13 0.98 -4.86
N LYS A 22 -6.30 1.40 -3.61
CA LYS A 22 -5.87 0.79 -2.35
C LYS A 22 -6.05 -0.73 -2.36
N LYS A 23 -4.95 -1.48 -2.21
CA LYS A 23 -4.98 -2.92 -1.92
C LYS A 23 -5.65 -3.10 -0.55
N SER A 24 -6.94 -3.39 -0.53
CA SER A 24 -7.62 -3.81 0.69
C SER A 24 -7.02 -5.15 1.09
N THR A 25 -6.07 -5.13 2.03
CA THR A 25 -5.68 -6.33 2.77
C THR A 25 -6.88 -6.71 3.60
N THR A 26 -7.79 -7.48 3.01
CA THR A 26 -8.83 -8.21 3.73
C THR A 26 -8.09 -8.95 4.83
N THR A 27 -8.29 -8.50 6.06
CA THR A 27 -7.84 -9.11 7.31
C THR A 27 -8.59 -10.43 7.47
N SER A 28 -8.33 -11.38 6.57
CA SER A 28 -8.77 -12.76 6.70
C SER A 28 -7.99 -13.35 7.86
N SER A 29 -8.47 -13.13 9.08
CA SER A 29 -7.95 -13.70 10.34
C SER A 29 -6.43 -13.73 10.38
N SER A 30 -5.78 -12.60 10.68
CA SER A 30 -4.31 -12.50 10.74
C SER A 30 -3.75 -13.70 11.51
N THR A 31 -3.14 -14.63 10.77
CA THR A 31 -2.77 -15.95 11.30
C THR A 31 -1.89 -15.74 12.53
N GLY A 32 -2.27 -16.34 13.66
CA GLY A 32 -1.53 -16.20 14.92
C GLY A 32 -1.85 -14.98 15.78
N ARG A 33 -2.85 -14.14 15.41
CA ARG A 33 -3.41 -13.07 16.26
C ARG A 33 -4.86 -13.36 16.67
N LYS A 34 -5.24 -12.88 17.84
CA LYS A 34 -6.61 -12.85 18.36
C LYS A 34 -7.35 -11.61 17.87
N ALA A 35 -8.65 -11.55 18.11
CA ALA A 35 -9.47 -10.39 17.77
C ALA A 35 -9.06 -9.12 18.55
N ASP A 36 -8.55 -9.28 19.78
CA ASP A 36 -8.01 -8.22 20.63
C ASP A 36 -6.63 -7.68 20.16
N GLY A 37 -6.05 -8.23 19.10
CA GLY A 37 -4.74 -7.85 18.57
C GLY A 37 -3.55 -8.54 19.25
N THR A 38 -3.76 -9.31 20.31
CA THR A 38 -2.71 -10.10 20.98
C THR A 38 -2.35 -11.36 20.17
N LEU A 39 -1.18 -11.95 20.45
CA LEU A 39 -0.74 -13.17 19.78
C LEU A 39 -1.40 -14.42 20.40
N LYS A 40 -1.70 -15.41 19.55
CA LYS A 40 -2.10 -16.75 19.99
C LYS A 40 -0.89 -17.48 20.62
N LYS A 41 -1.14 -18.38 21.57
CA LYS A 41 -0.09 -19.21 22.19
C LYS A 41 0.71 -19.96 21.12
N GLY A 42 2.03 -19.96 21.25
CA GLY A 42 2.93 -20.60 20.28
C GLY A 42 3.21 -19.77 19.03
N TYR A 43 2.86 -18.47 19.01
CA TYR A 43 3.30 -17.51 17.99
C TYR A 43 4.22 -16.45 18.58
N ARG A 44 5.06 -15.85 17.75
CA ARG A 44 5.98 -14.76 18.10
C ARG A 44 6.11 -13.76 16.96
N TYR A 45 6.64 -12.58 17.27
CA TYR A 45 7.08 -11.63 16.25
C TYR A 45 8.43 -12.06 15.65
N GLY A 46 8.48 -12.11 14.32
CA GLY A 46 9.70 -12.21 13.54
C GLY A 46 10.20 -10.82 13.11
N LYS A 47 11.25 -10.80 12.27
CA LYS A 47 11.76 -9.55 11.70
C LYS A 47 10.67 -8.84 10.89
N GLY A 48 10.63 -7.51 11.00
CA GLY A 48 9.66 -6.68 10.30
C GLY A 48 8.22 -6.80 10.82
N GLY A 49 8.02 -7.17 12.08
CA GLY A 49 6.69 -7.21 12.71
C GLY A 49 5.77 -8.35 12.22
N ARG A 50 6.32 -9.32 11.49
CA ARG A 50 5.56 -10.47 10.97
C ARG A 50 5.25 -11.46 12.09
N VAL A 51 4.04 -12.01 12.10
CA VAL A 51 3.65 -13.05 13.07
C VAL A 51 4.07 -14.41 12.52
N VAL A 52 4.84 -15.18 13.31
CA VAL A 52 5.37 -16.50 12.93
C VAL A 52 5.18 -17.51 14.05
N LYS A 53 5.12 -18.81 13.74
CA LYS A 53 5.02 -19.87 14.76
C LYS A 53 6.35 -20.00 15.52
N ALA A 54 6.27 -20.10 16.85
CA ALA A 54 7.42 -20.28 17.70
C ALA A 54 8.01 -21.70 17.49
N LYS A 55 9.33 -21.77 17.35
CA LYS A 55 10.05 -23.05 17.39
C LYS A 55 10.24 -23.46 18.85
N ALA A 56 10.12 -24.76 19.12
CA ALA A 56 10.50 -25.31 20.42
C ALA A 56 12.00 -25.06 20.67
N LYS A 57 12.37 -24.86 21.94
CA LYS A 57 13.78 -24.93 22.33
C LYS A 57 14.21 -26.40 22.21
N ARG A 58 15.36 -26.63 21.57
CA ARG A 58 16.02 -27.95 21.52
C ARG A 58 16.62 -28.25 22.89
#